data_AF-Q66WV5-F1
#
_entry.id   AF-Q66WV5-F1
#
_cell.length_a   1.000
_cell.length_b   1.000
_cell.length_c   1.000
_cell.angle_alpha   90.00
_cell.angle_beta   90.00
_cell.angle_gamma   90.00
#
_symmetry.space_group_name_H-M   'P 1'
#
loop_
_entity.id
_entity.type
_entity.pdbx_description
1 polymer ?
#
loop_
_entity_poly.entity_id
_entity_poly.type
_entity_poly.pdbx_seq_one_letter_code
_entity_poly.pdbx_strand_id
1 'polypeptide(L)' 'SNDCGLTCDASGFSGYKNLMAALRTEFKTDLVTSAITADGTPGGKIDSADYAGAAQYLDFYMPM' A
#
# COMPACT_ATOMS: atom_id res chain seq x y z
N SER A 1 0.33 5.10 12.99
CA SER A 1 -0.97 4.41 12.91
C SER A 1 -1.40 4.55 11.48
N ASN A 2 -1.90 3.51 10.80
CA ASN A 2 -2.34 3.69 9.42
C ASN A 2 -3.62 4.54 9.46
N ASP A 3 -3.50 5.77 8.99
CA ASP A 3 -4.33 6.88 9.43
C ASP A 3 -5.82 6.71 9.14
N CYS A 4 -6.62 7.25 10.06
CA CYS A 4 -8.05 7.03 10.14
C CYS A 4 -8.81 7.63 8.94
N GLY A 5 -9.59 6.79 8.26
CA GLY A 5 -10.62 7.18 7.31
C GLY A 5 -11.99 7.21 7.99
N LEU A 6 -12.87 6.25 7.66
CA LEU A 6 -14.11 6.02 8.41
C LEU A 6 -13.84 5.42 9.80
N THR A 7 -12.86 4.53 9.88
CA THR A 7 -12.28 3.95 11.11
C THR A 7 -10.76 3.91 10.96
N CYS A 8 -10.03 3.87 12.08
CA CYS A 8 -8.58 3.77 12.06
C CYS A 8 -8.13 2.38 11.59
N ASP A 9 -7.21 2.32 10.63
CA ASP A 9 -6.61 1.08 10.18
C ASP A 9 -5.49 0.65 11.14
N ALA A 10 -5.52 -0.62 11.55
CA ALA A 10 -4.55 -1.22 12.47
C ALA A 10 -3.94 -2.50 11.90
N SER A 11 -3.94 -2.68 10.58
CA SER A 11 -3.43 -3.89 9.92
C SER A 11 -1.90 -4.06 10.03
N GLY A 12 -1.19 -3.06 10.52
CA GLY A 12 0.26 -3.08 10.73
C GLY A 12 1.07 -2.81 9.46
N PHE A 13 2.37 -2.58 9.63
CA PHE A 13 3.28 -2.11 8.57
C PHE A 13 3.30 -3.01 7.33
N SER A 14 3.30 -4.33 7.53
CA SER A 14 3.35 -5.32 6.43
C SER A 14 1.98 -5.64 5.82
N GLY A 15 0.88 -5.12 6.38
CA GLY A 15 -0.48 -5.46 5.93
C GLY A 15 -0.69 -5.14 4.45
N TYR A 16 -0.24 -3.97 4.01
CA TYR A 16 -0.34 -3.54 2.61
C TYR A 16 0.46 -4.45 1.67
N LYS A 17 1.72 -4.75 1.99
CA LYS A 17 2.55 -5.66 1.21
C LYS A 17 1.91 -7.04 1.04
N ASN A 18 1.36 -7.60 2.13
CA ASN A 18 0.73 -8.91 2.10
C ASN A 18 -0.51 -8.92 1.20
N LEU A 19 -1.32 -7.85 1.25
CA LEU A 19 -2.47 -7.68 0.38
C LEU A 19 -2.03 -7.61 -1.09
N MET A 20 -1.02 -6.81 -1.42
CA MET A 20 -0.54 -6.65 -2.80
C MET A 20 0.05 -7.97 -3.35
N ALA A 21 0.77 -8.74 -2.52
CA ALA A 21 1.25 -10.07 -2.89
C ALA A 21 0.11 -11.05 -3.20
N ALA A 22 -0.97 -11.02 -2.40
CA ALA A 22 -2.15 -11.83 -2.63
C ALA A 22 -2.87 -11.44 -3.93
N LEU A 23 -3.05 -10.14 -4.18
CA LEU A 23 -3.65 -9.65 -5.43
C LEU A 23 -2.82 -10.03 -6.65
N ARG A 24 -1.49 -9.88 -6.61
CA ARG A 24 -0.63 -10.32 -7.72
C ARG A 24 -0.77 -11.82 -8.00
N THR A 25 -0.93 -12.64 -6.96
CA THR A 25 -1.14 -14.08 -7.10
C THR A 25 -2.48 -14.39 -7.78
N GLU A 26 -3.54 -13.67 -7.41
CA GLU A 26 -4.89 -13.85 -7.96
C GLU A 26 -5.00 -13.37 -9.41
N PHE A 27 -4.54 -12.14 -9.68
CA PHE A 27 -4.71 -11.46 -10.96
C PHE A 27 -3.65 -11.82 -11.99
N LYS A 28 -2.53 -12.42 -11.57
CA LYS A 28 -1.47 -12.94 -12.46
C LYS A 28 -0.96 -11.88 -13.44
N THR A 29 -1.41 -11.96 -14.69
CA THR A 29 -1.00 -11.09 -15.82
C THR A 29 -1.84 -9.82 -15.94
N ASP A 30 -2.97 -9.75 -15.25
CA ASP A 30 -3.81 -8.56 -15.27
C ASP A 30 -3.13 -7.43 -14.47
N LEU A 31 -3.56 -6.20 -14.75
CA LEU A 31 -3.01 -5.01 -14.10
C LEU A 31 -3.42 -4.95 -12.63
N VAL A 32 -2.43 -4.74 -11.76
CA VAL A 32 -2.58 -4.43 -10.34
C VAL A 32 -1.93 -3.08 -10.08
N THR A 33 -2.76 -2.09 -9.77
CA THR A 33 -2.33 -0.71 -9.50
C THR A 33 -2.94 -0.22 -8.21
N SER A 34 -2.34 0.80 -7.59
CA SER A 34 -2.85 1.35 -6.33
C SER A 34 -2.66 2.85 -6.28
N ALA A 35 -3.74 3.55 -5.93
CA ALA A 35 -3.67 4.92 -5.49
C ALA A 35 -3.11 4.97 -4.06
N ILE A 36 -2.08 5.78 -3.85
CA ILE A 36 -1.37 5.87 -2.56
C ILE A 36 -1.28 7.32 -2.08
N THR A 37 -0.99 7.50 -0.80
CA THR A 37 -0.74 8.82 -0.21
C THR A 37 0.49 9.51 -0.82
N ALA A 38 0.41 10.82 -1.04
CA ALA A 38 1.55 11.70 -1.35
C ALA A 38 2.15 12.37 -0.10
N ASP A 39 1.66 12.07 1.10
CA ASP A 39 2.23 12.55 2.36
C ASP A 39 3.59 11.89 2.65
N GLY A 40 4.65 12.56 2.20
CA GLY A 40 6.05 12.22 2.43
C GLY A 40 6.71 13.03 3.54
N THR A 41 5.94 13.62 4.46
CA THR A 41 6.52 14.28 5.64
C THR A 41 7.12 13.24 6.60
N PRO A 42 8.12 13.59 7.44
CA PRO A 42 8.70 12.64 8.37
C PRO A 42 7.64 12.06 9.33
N GLY A 43 7.46 10.74 9.32
CA GLY A 43 6.41 10.07 10.09
C GLY A 43 5.00 10.18 9.49
N GLY A 44 4.90 10.67 8.26
CA GLY A 44 3.66 10.78 7.51
C GLY A 44 3.09 9.43 7.07
N LYS A 45 2.00 9.48 6.30
CA LYS A 45 1.27 8.27 5.89
C LYS A 45 2.09 7.31 5.04
N ILE A 46 3.04 7.83 4.25
CA ILE A 46 3.89 6.96 3.43
C ILE A 46 4.83 6.09 4.29
N ASP A 47 5.21 6.56 5.48
CA ASP A 47 6.08 5.82 6.41
C ASP A 47 5.30 4.76 7.22
N SER A 48 3.96 4.78 7.17
CA SER A 48 3.11 3.92 7.99
C SER A 48 2.87 2.52 7.42
N ALA A 49 3.28 2.24 6.17
CA ALA A 49 3.13 0.94 5.52
C ALA A 49 4.31 0.60 4.60
N ASP A 50 4.50 -0.70 4.33
CA ASP A 50 5.59 -1.22 3.50
C ASP A 50 5.34 -1.02 1.99
N TYR A 51 5.27 0.22 1.52
CA TYR A 51 5.10 0.55 0.10
C TYR A 51 6.31 0.09 -0.74
N ALA A 52 7.51 0.14 -0.18
CA ALA A 52 8.73 -0.32 -0.86
C ALA A 52 8.69 -1.84 -1.09
N GLY A 53 8.37 -2.62 -0.06
CA GLY A 53 8.23 -4.07 -0.17
C GLY A 53 7.06 -4.50 -1.05
N ALA A 54 5.98 -3.71 -1.08
CA ALA A 54 4.82 -3.94 -1.94
C ALA A 54 5.10 -3.66 -3.43
N ALA A 55 6.01 -2.73 -3.76
CA ALA A 55 6.18 -2.18 -5.11
C ALA A 55 6.42 -3.26 -6.18
N GLN A 56 7.10 -4.35 -5.84
CA GLN A 56 7.37 -5.47 -6.75
C GLN A 56 6.10 -6.24 -7.19
N TYR A 57 4.98 -6.06 -6.51
CA TYR A 57 3.71 -6.74 -6.81
C TYR A 57 2.75 -5.90 -7.64
N LEU A 58 3.01 -4.59 -7.79
CA LEU A 58 2.19 -3.69 -8.58
C LEU A 58 2.84 -3.40 -9.93
N ASP A 59 2.01 -3.03 -10.91
CA ASP A 59 2.49 -2.49 -12.17
C ASP A 59 2.96 -1.04 -11.99
N PHE A 60 2.21 -0.23 -11.25
CA PHE A 60 2.60 1.13 -10.87
C PHE A 60 1.75 1.70 -9.73
N TYR A 61 2.29 2.73 -9.06
CA TYR A 61 1.60 3.54 -8.06
C TYR A 61 1.04 4.83 -8.67
N MET A 62 -0.05 5.33 -8.08
CA MET A 62 -0.65 6.63 -8.37
C MET A 62 -0.71 7.47 -7.09
N PRO A 63 0.29 8.32 -6.81
CA PRO A 63 0.28 9.19 -5.63
C PRO A 63 -0.83 10.25 -5.68
N MET A 64 -1.45 10.53 -4.53
CA MET A 64 -2.53 11.51 -4.32
C MET A 64 -2.24 12.39 -3.11
#